data_AF-A0A183CSL6-F1
#
_entry.id   AF-A0A183CSL6-F1
#
_cell.length_a   1.000
_cell.length_b   1.000
_cell.length_c   1.000
_cell.angle_alpha   90.00
_cell.angle_beta   90.00
_cell.angle_gamma   90.00
#
_symmetry.space_group_name_H-M   'P 1'
#
loop_
_entity.id
_entity.type
_entity.pdbx_description
1 polymer ?
#
loop_
_entity_poly.entity_id
_entity_poly.type
_entity_poly.pdbx_seq_one_letter_code
_entity_poly.pdbx_strand_id
1 'polypeptide(L)'
;FHSVFAELPMPKSNSGIFYYEVKVLALEGFVFIGLASKQMPLDKSVGCYNGTYSYGSSGKFWGHAVDGCSYCNGRPYTEGKPRGVGDVVGCGVNLASRQIIYTKNGQCLDTANLFVDSGTNLFPCVSLFLSGTKIEANFGPNFEYKF
;
A
#
# COMPACT_ATOMS: atom_id res chain seq x y z
N PHE A 1 -7.97 12.11 -7.40
CA PHE A 1 -7.68 11.47 -6.10
C PHE A 1 -6.99 12.49 -5.21
N HIS A 2 -6.96 12.28 -3.90
CA HIS A 2 -6.07 13.02 -3.01
C HIS A 2 -5.06 12.05 -2.41
N SER A 3 -3.79 12.27 -2.70
CA SER A 3 -2.70 11.45 -2.17
C SER A 3 -1.91 12.20 -1.12
N VAL A 4 -1.59 11.48 -0.04
CA VAL A 4 -0.74 11.95 1.04
C VAL A 4 0.45 11.02 1.19
N PHE A 5 1.61 11.60 1.50
CA PHE A 5 2.87 10.89 1.65
C PHE A 5 3.40 11.06 3.06
N ALA A 6 4.07 10.05 3.58
CA ALA A 6 4.97 10.26 4.71
C ALA A 6 6.14 11.17 4.30
N GLU A 7 6.71 11.85 5.28
CA GLU A 7 7.81 12.79 5.05
C GLU A 7 9.07 12.08 4.53
N LEU A 8 9.37 10.93 5.12
CA LEU A 8 10.58 10.13 4.89
C LEU A 8 10.30 8.86 4.05
N PRO A 9 11.26 8.43 3.23
CA PRO A 9 11.14 7.18 2.48
C PRO A 9 11.30 5.97 3.41
N MET A 10 11.01 4.78 2.89
CA MET A 10 11.42 3.55 3.55
C MET A 10 12.95 3.54 3.77
N PRO A 11 13.43 2.98 4.90
CA PRO A 11 14.85 2.85 5.16
C PRO A 11 15.58 2.10 4.04
N LYS A 12 16.80 2.53 3.73
CA LYS A 12 17.72 1.85 2.80
C LYS A 12 18.52 0.71 3.46
N SER A 13 18.07 0.24 4.62
CA SER A 13 18.70 -0.92 5.28
C SER A 13 18.55 -2.17 4.42
N ASN A 14 19.48 -3.11 4.54
CA ASN A 14 19.39 -4.44 3.90
C ASN A 14 18.87 -5.51 4.87
N SER A 15 18.29 -5.10 6.00
CA SER A 15 17.76 -6.01 7.02
C SER A 15 16.57 -5.40 7.74
N GLY A 16 15.69 -6.27 8.26
CA GLY A 16 14.48 -5.88 8.95
C GLY A 16 13.27 -5.68 8.04
N ILE A 17 12.17 -5.26 8.66
CA ILE A 17 10.90 -5.00 7.99
C ILE A 17 10.56 -3.53 8.23
N PHE A 18 10.32 -2.81 7.13
CA PHE A 18 9.60 -1.55 7.20
C PHE A 18 8.10 -1.84 7.23
N TYR A 19 7.32 -1.19 8.09
CA TYR A 19 5.87 -1.43 8.21
C TYR A 19 5.14 -0.20 8.74
N TYR A 20 3.91 0.00 8.26
CA TYR A 20 2.97 0.98 8.79
C TYR A 20 1.53 0.49 8.62
N GLU A 21 0.62 0.99 9.45
CA GLU A 21 -0.79 0.63 9.45
C GLU A 21 -1.68 1.79 9.04
N VAL A 22 -2.84 1.47 8.46
CA VAL A 22 -3.92 2.42 8.18
C VAL A 22 -5.22 1.83 8.67
N LYS A 23 -5.89 2.54 9.59
CA LYS A 23 -7.24 2.24 10.05
C LYS A 23 -8.26 3.00 9.22
N VAL A 24 -9.29 2.30 8.75
CA VAL A 24 -10.37 2.90 7.96
C VAL A 24 -11.48 3.37 8.91
N LEU A 25 -11.69 4.69 9.01
CA LEU A 25 -12.68 5.29 9.91
C LEU A 25 -14.01 5.58 9.21
N ALA A 26 -13.97 5.90 7.92
CA ALA A 26 -15.14 6.07 7.05
C ALA A 26 -14.72 5.76 5.61
N LEU A 27 -15.61 5.14 4.83
CA LEU A 27 -15.31 4.69 3.46
C LEU A 27 -16.46 5.03 2.52
N GLU A 28 -16.37 6.18 1.86
CA GLU A 28 -17.35 6.65 0.86
C GLU A 28 -16.89 6.42 -0.59
N GLY A 29 -15.62 6.01 -0.76
CA GLY A 29 -15.04 5.70 -2.05
C GLY A 29 -13.92 4.65 -1.94
N PHE A 30 -12.90 4.77 -2.79
CA PHE A 30 -11.76 3.87 -2.78
C PHE A 30 -10.60 4.42 -1.95
N VAL A 31 -9.93 3.52 -1.22
CA VAL A 31 -8.70 3.81 -0.48
C VAL A 31 -7.60 2.89 -0.95
N PHE A 32 -6.44 3.46 -1.28
CA PHE A 32 -5.25 2.71 -1.63
C PHE A 32 -4.17 2.98 -0.59
N ILE A 33 -3.61 1.92 -0.02
CA ILE A 33 -2.45 1.97 0.87
C ILE A 33 -1.25 1.40 0.13
N GLY A 34 -0.10 2.07 0.14
CA GLY A 34 1.08 1.50 -0.45
C GLY A 34 2.27 2.43 -0.55
N LEU A 35 3.05 2.25 -1.61
CA LEU A 35 4.35 2.86 -1.79
C LEU A 35 4.43 3.57 -3.14
N ALA A 36 4.92 4.81 -3.11
CA ALA A 36 5.13 5.64 -4.30
C ALA A 36 6.40 6.48 -4.17
N SER A 37 6.98 6.88 -5.29
CA SER A 37 8.01 7.92 -5.31
C SER A 37 7.37 9.31 -5.24
N LYS A 38 8.10 10.32 -4.73
CA LYS A 38 7.66 11.72 -4.73
C LYS A 38 7.49 12.33 -6.14
N GLN A 39 7.83 11.60 -7.21
CA GLN A 39 7.54 12.01 -8.58
C GLN A 39 6.06 11.83 -8.95
N MET A 40 5.34 10.96 -8.23
CA MET A 40 3.90 10.81 -8.44
C MET A 40 3.17 12.11 -8.04
N PRO A 41 2.40 12.74 -8.94
CA PRO A 41 1.61 13.92 -8.60
C PRO A 41 0.52 13.62 -7.56
N LEU A 42 0.21 14.59 -6.70
CA LEU A 42 -0.72 14.42 -5.58
C LEU A 42 -2.18 14.18 -6.00
N ASP A 43 -2.55 14.53 -7.25
CA ASP A 43 -3.88 14.32 -7.82
C ASP A 43 -4.05 12.90 -8.42
N LYS A 44 -2.96 12.14 -8.56
CA LYS A 44 -2.92 10.73 -8.96
C LYS A 44 -3.00 9.81 -7.75
N SER A 45 -3.10 8.50 -7.98
CA SER A 45 -3.23 7.50 -6.91
C SER A 45 -2.11 6.46 -6.91
N VAL A 46 -1.70 6.06 -5.71
CA VAL A 46 -0.84 4.90 -5.48
C VAL A 46 -1.58 3.63 -5.93
N GLY A 47 -0.95 2.84 -6.79
CA GLY A 47 -1.55 1.71 -7.50
C GLY A 47 -1.85 2.03 -8.96
N CYS A 48 -2.52 3.14 -9.26
CA CYS A 48 -2.86 3.49 -10.64
C CYS A 48 -1.73 4.25 -11.37
N TYR A 49 -0.86 4.96 -10.64
CA TYR A 49 0.28 5.66 -11.24
C TYR A 49 1.47 4.71 -11.48
N ASN A 50 2.17 4.86 -12.60
CA ASN A 50 3.31 4.00 -12.92
C ASN A 50 4.42 4.05 -11.85
N GLY A 51 5.06 2.90 -11.60
CA GLY A 51 6.11 2.77 -10.59
C GLY A 51 5.62 2.81 -9.12
N THR A 52 4.32 2.65 -8.89
CA THR A 52 3.75 2.57 -7.54
C THR A 52 3.23 1.17 -7.23
N TYR A 53 3.08 0.85 -5.94
CA TYR A 53 2.62 -0.44 -5.45
C TYR A 53 1.56 -0.21 -4.38
N SER A 54 0.40 -0.87 -4.45
CA SER A 54 -0.64 -0.66 -3.43
C SER A 54 -1.59 -1.81 -3.24
N TYR A 55 -2.28 -1.77 -2.11
CA TYR A 55 -3.44 -2.58 -1.81
C TYR A 55 -4.68 -1.67 -1.73
N GLY A 56 -5.64 -1.90 -2.62
CA GLY A 56 -6.87 -1.12 -2.75
C GLY A 56 -8.00 -1.64 -1.86
N SER A 57 -8.96 -0.78 -1.51
CA SER A 57 -10.12 -1.16 -0.68
C SER A 57 -11.01 -2.24 -1.30
N SER A 58 -11.01 -2.33 -2.64
CA SER A 58 -11.68 -3.41 -3.39
C SER A 58 -11.02 -4.79 -3.24
N GLY A 59 -9.84 -4.87 -2.63
CA GLY A 59 -9.11 -6.11 -2.44
C GLY A 59 -7.92 -6.30 -3.37
N LYS A 60 -7.76 -5.46 -4.39
CA LYS A 60 -6.75 -5.64 -5.43
C LYS A 60 -5.35 -5.18 -4.98
N PHE A 61 -4.34 -5.97 -5.30
CA PHE A 61 -2.93 -5.56 -5.22
C PHE A 61 -2.49 -5.01 -6.57
N TRP A 62 -1.99 -3.78 -6.61
CA TRP A 62 -1.66 -3.05 -7.83
C TRP A 62 -0.15 -2.86 -7.99
N GLY A 63 0.30 -2.84 -9.24
CA GLY A 63 1.69 -2.54 -9.58
C GLY A 63 2.62 -3.74 -9.65
N HIS A 64 2.07 -4.96 -9.62
CA HIS A 64 2.84 -6.20 -9.66
C HIS A 64 2.53 -6.99 -10.95
N ALA A 65 3.43 -6.93 -11.92
CA ALA A 65 3.35 -7.71 -13.16
C ALA A 65 3.87 -9.14 -12.93
N VAL A 66 3.04 -9.96 -12.30
CA VAL A 66 3.31 -11.38 -12.03
C VAL A 66 2.46 -12.27 -12.95
N ASP A 67 2.84 -13.54 -13.09
CA ASP A 67 2.08 -14.51 -13.88
C ASP A 67 0.61 -14.59 -13.38
N GLY A 68 -0.32 -14.52 -14.32
CA GLY A 68 -1.77 -14.52 -14.03
C GLY A 68 -2.34 -13.19 -13.55
N CYS A 69 -1.57 -12.09 -13.53
CA CYS A 69 -2.13 -10.77 -13.24
C CYS A 69 -3.10 -10.30 -14.33
N SER A 70 -4.08 -9.49 -13.92
CA SER A 70 -5.00 -8.79 -14.81
C SER A 70 -4.54 -7.35 -15.01
N TYR A 71 -5.06 -6.68 -16.05
CA TYR A 71 -4.71 -5.31 -16.36
C TYR A 71 -5.94 -4.40 -16.34
N CYS A 72 -5.78 -3.21 -15.80
CA CYS A 72 -6.77 -2.13 -15.90
C CYS A 72 -6.03 -0.83 -16.22
N ASN A 73 -6.41 -0.18 -17.32
CA ASN A 73 -5.74 1.03 -17.82
C ASN A 73 -4.22 0.87 -17.93
N GLY A 74 -3.76 -0.30 -18.38
CA GLY A 74 -2.33 -0.64 -18.51
C GLY A 74 -1.60 -0.92 -17.19
N ARG A 75 -2.26 -0.87 -16.04
CA ARG A 75 -1.67 -1.21 -14.74
C ARG A 75 -1.99 -2.66 -14.35
N PRO A 76 -0.98 -3.46 -13.98
CA PRO A 76 -1.19 -4.83 -13.54
C PRO A 76 -1.78 -4.86 -12.13
N TYR A 77 -2.64 -5.84 -11.87
CA TYR A 77 -3.16 -6.13 -10.55
C TYR A 77 -3.44 -7.62 -10.36
N THR A 78 -3.43 -8.05 -9.10
CA THR A 78 -3.89 -9.36 -8.65
C THR A 78 -5.00 -9.20 -7.61
N GLU A 79 -5.78 -10.26 -7.42
CA GLU A 79 -6.87 -10.27 -6.45
C GLU A 79 -6.36 -10.55 -5.04
N GLY A 80 -7.00 -9.93 -4.06
CA GLY A 80 -6.77 -10.13 -2.63
C GLY A 80 -8.12 -10.02 -1.90
N LYS A 81 -8.10 -9.69 -0.61
CA LYS A 81 -9.33 -9.60 0.19
C LYS A 81 -9.86 -8.17 0.23
N PRO A 82 -11.14 -7.87 0.02
CA PRO A 82 -11.65 -6.50 0.21
C PRO A 82 -11.59 -6.07 1.69
N ARG A 83 -11.68 -4.76 1.93
CA ARG A 83 -11.70 -4.16 3.27
C ARG A 83 -12.77 -3.06 3.39
N GLY A 84 -13.17 -2.77 4.61
CA GLY A 84 -14.22 -1.80 4.92
C GLY A 84 -13.90 -0.95 6.14
N VAL A 85 -14.91 -0.19 6.58
CA VAL A 85 -14.84 0.61 7.81
C VAL A 85 -14.53 -0.29 9.01
N GLY A 86 -13.62 0.15 9.87
CA GLY A 86 -13.16 -0.58 11.06
C GLY A 86 -11.95 -1.47 10.82
N ASP A 87 -11.66 -1.85 9.57
CA ASP A 87 -10.47 -2.66 9.27
C ASP A 87 -9.17 -1.85 9.47
N VAL A 88 -8.15 -2.52 9.98
CA VAL A 88 -6.76 -2.05 10.02
C VAL A 88 -5.95 -2.82 8.99
N VAL A 89 -5.24 -2.10 8.15
CA VAL A 89 -4.43 -2.68 7.08
C VAL A 89 -3.01 -2.21 7.16
N GLY A 90 -2.10 -3.18 7.15
CA GLY A 90 -0.67 -2.92 7.10
C GLY A 90 -0.12 -2.95 5.68
N CYS A 91 0.91 -2.13 5.46
CA CYS A 91 1.79 -2.22 4.31
C CYS A 91 3.23 -2.25 4.83
N GLY A 92 3.94 -3.33 4.55
CA GLY A 92 5.33 -3.49 4.89
C GLY A 92 6.19 -3.98 3.75
N VAL A 93 7.50 -3.92 3.94
CA VAL A 93 8.50 -4.42 3.00
C VAL A 93 9.59 -5.13 3.77
N ASN A 94 9.88 -6.37 3.40
CA ASN A 94 11.12 -7.02 3.79
C ASN A 94 12.26 -6.31 3.08
N LEU A 95 13.12 -5.64 3.85
CA LEU A 95 14.13 -4.74 3.28
C LEU A 95 15.26 -5.49 2.55
N ALA A 96 15.48 -6.76 2.89
CA ALA A 96 16.46 -7.63 2.21
C ALA A 96 15.91 -8.18 0.89
N SER A 97 14.73 -8.82 0.92
CA SER A 97 14.16 -9.46 -0.28
C SER A 97 13.38 -8.51 -1.17
N ARG A 98 13.07 -7.29 -0.68
CA ARG A 98 12.19 -6.31 -1.34
C ARG A 98 10.76 -6.81 -1.54
N GLN A 99 10.38 -7.89 -0.86
CA GLN A 99 9.03 -8.40 -0.88
C GLN A 99 8.10 -7.41 -0.15
N ILE A 100 7.01 -7.02 -0.81
CA ILE A 100 5.94 -6.25 -0.15
C ILE A 100 5.03 -7.20 0.62
N ILE A 101 4.58 -6.75 1.78
CA ILE A 101 3.76 -7.50 2.71
C ILE A 101 2.51 -6.66 2.97
N TYR A 102 1.34 -7.25 2.75
CA TYR A 102 0.07 -6.63 3.14
C TYR A 102 -0.58 -7.45 4.24
N THR A 103 -1.15 -6.77 5.23
CA THR A 103 -1.90 -7.40 6.32
C THR A 103 -3.30 -6.83 6.38
N LYS A 104 -4.26 -7.63 6.83
CA LYS A 104 -5.61 -7.18 7.17
C LYS A 104 -5.95 -7.70 8.57
N ASN A 105 -6.19 -6.79 9.51
CA ASN A 105 -6.48 -7.10 10.91
C ASN A 105 -5.47 -8.09 11.52
N GLY A 106 -4.18 -7.80 11.30
CA GLY A 106 -3.05 -8.63 11.75
C GLY A 106 -2.77 -9.88 10.94
N GLN A 107 -3.63 -10.27 10.00
CA GLN A 107 -3.40 -11.46 9.16
C GLN A 107 -2.65 -11.09 7.88
N CYS A 108 -1.52 -11.76 7.62
CA CYS A 108 -0.78 -11.64 6.36
C CYS A 108 -1.64 -12.10 5.18
N LEU A 109 -1.62 -11.33 4.10
CA LEU A 109 -2.26 -11.69 2.82
C LEU A 109 -1.25 -12.38 1.91
N ASP A 110 -1.75 -13.11 0.91
CA ASP A 110 -0.91 -13.84 -0.04
C ASP A 110 -0.15 -12.87 -0.96
N THR A 111 1.07 -12.56 -0.54
CA THR A 111 1.97 -11.56 -1.13
C THR A 111 3.35 -12.15 -1.41
N ALA A 112 3.46 -13.48 -1.46
CA ALA A 112 4.72 -14.22 -1.58
C ALA A 112 5.57 -13.78 -2.78
N ASN A 113 4.93 -13.49 -3.91
CA ASN A 113 5.58 -13.16 -5.18
C ASN A 113 5.50 -11.66 -5.53
N LEU A 114 5.17 -10.81 -4.58
CA LEU A 114 5.00 -9.38 -4.82
C LEU A 114 6.24 -8.62 -4.33
N PHE A 115 6.90 -7.90 -5.23
CA PHE A 115 8.15 -7.19 -4.95
C PHE A 115 8.07 -5.71 -5.36
N VAL A 116 8.89 -4.88 -4.72
CA VAL A 116 9.05 -3.46 -5.05
C VAL A 116 10.41 -3.15 -5.66
N ASP A 117 10.47 -2.10 -6.48
CA ASP A 117 11.69 -1.58 -7.06
C ASP A 117 12.73 -1.19 -5.98
N SER A 118 14.01 -1.50 -6.25
CA SER A 118 15.15 -1.20 -5.36
C SER A 118 15.93 0.05 -5.77
N GLY A 119 15.79 0.53 -7.00
CA GLY A 119 16.47 1.72 -7.52
C GLY A 119 15.81 3.05 -7.13
N THR A 120 14.57 3.00 -6.62
CA THR A 120 13.77 4.19 -6.32
C THR A 120 13.52 4.38 -4.82
N ASN A 121 13.64 5.62 -4.34
CA ASN A 121 13.17 5.98 -3.00
C ASN A 121 11.64 5.93 -2.96
N LEU A 122 11.11 4.89 -2.33
CA LEU A 122 9.67 4.71 -2.13
C LEU A 122 9.27 5.23 -0.75
N PHE A 123 8.14 5.91 -0.72
CA PHE A 123 7.55 6.54 0.46
C PHE A 123 6.19 5.89 0.74
N PRO A 124 5.84 5.69 2.02
CA PRO A 124 4.46 5.41 2.40
C PRO A 124 3.52 6.44 1.80
N CYS A 125 2.48 5.95 1.14
CA CYS A 125 1.50 6.76 0.46
C CYS A 125 0.11 6.18 0.68
N VAL A 126 -0.86 7.06 0.91
CA VAL A 126 -2.28 6.72 0.94
C VAL A 126 -3.01 7.60 -0.05
N SER A 127 -3.85 7.00 -0.90
CA SER A 127 -4.68 7.73 -1.85
C SER A 127 -6.16 7.51 -1.56
N LEU A 128 -6.89 8.61 -1.44
CA LEU A 128 -8.33 8.62 -1.17
C LEU A 128 -9.10 9.06 -2.41
N PHE A 129 -10.17 8.34 -2.71
CA PHE A 129 -11.15 8.68 -3.74
C PHE A 129 -12.45 9.14 -3.07
N LEU A 130 -13.00 10.24 -3.58
CA LEU A 130 -14.18 10.94 -3.06
C LEU A 130 -14.01 11.55 -1.66
N SER A 131 -14.73 12.63 -1.43
CA SER A 131 -14.85 13.26 -0.12
C SER A 131 -15.64 12.36 0.85
N GLY A 132 -15.35 12.46 2.14
CA GLY A 132 -16.05 11.72 3.21
C GLY A 132 -15.32 10.48 3.71
N THR A 133 -14.42 9.91 2.90
CA THR A 133 -13.50 8.86 3.35
C THR A 133 -12.53 9.40 4.40
N LYS A 134 -12.36 8.67 5.51
CA LYS A 134 -11.48 9.03 6.63
C LYS A 134 -10.61 7.85 7.02
N ILE A 135 -9.33 8.13 7.26
CA ILE A 135 -8.36 7.13 7.69
C ILE A 135 -7.50 7.70 8.82
N GLU A 136 -6.89 6.81 9.58
CA GLU A 136 -5.80 7.13 10.49
C GLU A 136 -4.58 6.29 10.11
N ALA A 137 -3.43 6.93 9.94
CA ALA A 137 -2.18 6.26 9.61
C ALA A 137 -1.29 6.17 10.86
N ASN A 138 -0.76 4.98 11.12
CA ASN A 138 0.11 4.69 12.25
C ASN A 138 1.47 4.20 11.74
N PHE A 139 2.52 4.99 12.01
CA PHE A 139 3.90 4.69 11.60
C PHE A 139 4.73 4.06 12.73
N GLY A 140 4.06 3.59 13.79
CA GLY A 140 4.68 2.96 14.94
C GLY A 140 5.16 3.96 16.01
N PRO A 141 5.85 3.45 17.04
CA PRO A 141 6.24 2.05 17.24
C PRO A 141 5.11 1.14 17.74
N ASN A 142 3.99 1.72 18.22
CA ASN A 142 2.89 0.95 18.80
C ASN A 142 1.82 0.64 17.75
N PHE A 143 1.90 -0.53 17.14
CA PHE A 143 0.92 -1.01 16.16
C PHE A 143 -0.30 -1.64 16.84
N GLU A 144 -1.48 -1.57 16.19
CA GLU A 144 -2.70 -2.21 16.67
C GLU A 144 -2.56 -3.73 16.60
N TYR A 145 -1.91 -4.24 15.55
CA TYR A 145 -1.62 -5.66 15.39
C TYR A 145 -0.11 -5.90 15.41
N LYS A 146 0.30 -6.92 16.17
CA LYS A 146 1.67 -7.44 16.10
C LYS A 146 1.74 -8.41 14.93
N PHE A 147 2.38 -7.96 13.86
CA PHE A 147 2.71 -8.73 12.67
C PHE A 147 4.13 -9.31 12.80
#